data_AF-A0A2E5WAM6-F1
#
_entry.id   AF-A0A2E5WAM6-F1
#
_cell.length_a   1.000
_cell.length_b   1.000
_cell.length_c   1.000
_cell.angle_alpha   90.00
_cell.angle_beta   90.00
_cell.angle_gamma   90.00
#
_symmetry.space_group_name_H-M   'P 1'
#
loop_
_entity.id
_entity.type
_entity.pdbx_description
1 polymer ?
#
loop_
_entity_poly.entity_id
_entity_poly.type
_entity_poly.pdbx_seq_one_letter_code
_entity_poly.pdbx_strand_id
1 'polypeptide(L)'
;LIKYWFSVSDDVQEKRFQERMDDPRKRWKLSPMDLEAQVRWVEDSHAKDDMFRHTDIKQAPWYVVDADDKRRARLNCIHHLLSLLPYEDLQPPKLEFPPRQQDTGYVRPPLDEQIFVPQVY
;
A
#
# COMPACT_ATOMS: atom_id res chain seq x y z
N LEU A 1 -15.26 -2.63 12.79
CA LEU A 1 -14.57 -1.38 12.40
C LEU A 1 -13.11 -1.49 12.81
N ILE A 2 -12.17 -1.19 11.91
CA ILE A 2 -10.72 -1.24 12.20
C ILE A 2 -10.20 0.20 12.15
N LYS A 3 -9.51 0.65 13.21
CA LYS A 3 -8.97 2.02 13.32
C LYS A 3 -7.47 1.96 13.57
N TYR A 4 -6.71 2.81 12.90
CA TYR A 4 -5.25 2.88 13.01
C TYR A 4 -4.79 4.27 13.42
N TRP A 5 -3.89 4.34 14.40
CA TRP A 5 -3.17 5.56 14.77
C TRP A 5 -1.70 5.41 14.42
N PHE A 6 -1.19 6.28 13.55
CA PHE A 6 0.22 6.28 13.15
C PHE A 6 1.01 7.17 14.11
N SER A 7 1.75 6.55 15.02
CA SER A 7 2.59 7.25 16.00
C SER A 7 3.95 7.55 15.39
N VAL A 8 4.31 8.84 15.35
CA VAL A 8 5.63 9.30 14.92
C VAL A 8 6.28 9.96 16.14
N SER A 9 7.57 9.72 16.36
CA SER A 9 8.34 10.43 17.38
C SER A 9 8.53 11.90 17.04
N ASP A 10 8.68 12.74 18.05
CA ASP A 10 8.85 14.19 17.91
C ASP A 10 10.06 14.54 17.00
N ASP A 11 11.21 13.92 17.27
CA ASP A 11 12.44 14.07 16.48
C ASP A 11 12.22 13.75 14.98
N VAL A 12 11.48 12.67 14.70
CA VAL A 12 11.20 12.25 13.32
C VAL A 12 10.15 13.16 12.68
N GLN A 13 9.18 13.67 13.45
CA GLN A 13 8.20 14.61 12.96
C GLN A 13 8.87 15.94 12.56
N GLU A 14 9.69 16.52 13.44
CA GLU A 14 10.42 17.76 13.18
C GLU A 14 11.33 17.61 11.96
N LYS A 15 12.13 16.54 11.89
CA LYS A 15 12.98 16.26 10.74
C LYS A 15 12.19 16.22 9.43
N ARG A 16 11.01 15.58 9.44
CA ARG A 16 10.13 15.51 8.26
C ARG A 16 9.54 16.86 7.88
N PHE A 17 9.30 17.75 8.84
CA PHE A 17 8.85 19.11 8.56
C PHE A 17 9.96 19.90 7.88
N GLN A 18 11.18 19.88 8.42
CA GLN A 18 12.34 20.54 7.81
C GLN A 18 12.59 20.03 6.38
N GLU A 19 12.62 18.71 6.17
CA GLU A 19 12.77 18.12 4.83
C GLU A 19 11.68 18.55 3.83
N ARG A 20 10.46 18.87 4.30
CA ARG A 20 9.37 19.36 3.46
C ARG A 20 9.47 20.87 3.20
N MET A 21 10.06 21.62 4.11
CA MET A 21 10.35 23.05 3.91
C MET A 21 11.43 23.24 2.85
N ASP A 22 12.46 22.40 2.89
CA ASP A 22 13.62 22.49 2.00
C ASP A 22 13.39 21.89 0.60
N ASP A 23 12.42 20.97 0.43
CA ASP A 23 12.11 20.33 -0.86
C ASP A 23 10.90 20.99 -1.55
N PRO A 24 11.11 21.76 -2.65
CA PRO A 24 10.02 22.45 -3.35
C PRO A 24 8.92 21.51 -3.85
N ARG A 25 9.23 20.24 -4.11
CA ARG A 25 8.26 19.24 -4.58
C ARG A 25 7.31 18.75 -3.48
N LYS A 26 7.67 18.96 -2.22
CA LYS A 26 6.90 18.51 -1.05
C LYS A 26 6.30 19.66 -0.26
N ARG A 27 6.72 20.91 -0.50
CA ARG A 27 6.27 22.11 0.20
C ARG A 27 4.76 22.27 0.26
N TRP A 28 4.04 21.92 -0.82
CA TRP A 28 2.58 21.98 -0.87
C TRP A 28 1.86 21.10 0.16
N LYS A 29 2.55 20.12 0.76
CA LYS A 29 2.03 19.26 1.83
C LYS A 29 2.16 19.87 3.23
N LEU A 30 2.64 21.11 3.32
CA LEU A 30 2.70 21.89 4.55
C LEU A 30 1.62 22.96 4.52
N SER A 31 0.85 23.01 5.59
CA SER A 31 -0.13 24.05 5.87
C SER A 31 0.29 24.85 7.10
N PRO A 32 -0.25 26.07 7.29
CA PRO A 32 -0.05 26.82 8.52
C PRO A 32 -0.50 26.04 9.77
N MET A 33 -1.55 25.21 9.64
CA MET A 33 -2.04 24.34 10.72
C MET A 33 -0.99 23.32 11.16
N ASP A 34 -0.16 22.80 10.25
CA ASP A 34 0.88 21.83 10.62
C ASP A 34 1.94 22.44 11.54
N LEU A 35 2.24 23.74 11.37
CA LEU A 35 3.16 24.47 12.25
C LEU A 35 2.53 24.71 13.62
N GLU A 36 1.24 25.05 13.67
CA GLU A 36 0.51 25.20 14.93
C GLU A 36 0.39 23.88 15.69
N ALA A 37 0.16 22.77 14.97
CA ALA A 37 0.11 21.43 15.55
C ALA A 37 1.46 21.03 16.18
N GLN A 38 2.59 21.43 15.58
CA GLN A 38 3.90 21.22 16.19
C GLN A 38 4.05 22.00 17.50
N VAL A 39 3.60 23.26 17.55
CA VAL A 39 3.61 24.07 18.79
C VAL A 39 2.71 23.46 19.87
N ARG A 40 1.59 22.87 19.47
CA ARG A 40 0.58 22.26 20.37
C ARG A 40 0.78 20.76 20.59
N TRP A 41 1.98 20.23 20.34
CA TRP A 41 2.29 18.81 20.46
C TRP A 41 1.79 18.15 21.76
N VAL A 42 1.95 18.83 22.90
CA VAL A 42 1.50 18.33 24.20
C VAL A 42 -0.03 18.30 24.30
N GLU A 43 -0.71 19.31 23.78
CA GLU A 43 -2.18 19.38 23.78
C GLU A 43 -2.76 18.29 22.87
N ASP A 44 -2.19 18.12 21.69
CA ASP A 44 -2.59 17.07 20.74
C ASP A 44 -2.30 15.66 21.31
N SER A 45 -1.21 15.51 22.06
CA SER A 45 -0.90 14.26 22.77
C SER A 45 -1.93 13.96 23.86
N HIS A 46 -2.37 14.98 24.62
CA HIS A 46 -3.43 14.82 25.61
C HIS A 46 -4.78 14.48 24.94
N ALA A 47 -5.13 15.18 23.87
CA ALA A 47 -6.34 14.92 23.10
C ALA A 47 -6.35 13.50 22.50
N LYS A 48 -5.19 13.02 22.05
CA LYS A 48 -5.00 11.63 21.63
C LYS A 48 -5.32 10.68 22.77
N ASP A 49 -4.68 10.85 23.93
CA ASP A 49 -4.87 9.95 25.07
C ASP A 49 -6.33 9.93 25.56
N ASP A 50 -7.01 11.08 25.54
CA ASP A 50 -8.43 11.19 25.85
C ASP A 50 -9.30 10.46 24.81
N MET A 51 -8.99 10.58 23.52
CA MET A 51 -9.67 9.84 22.46
C MET A 51 -9.53 8.33 22.66
N PHE A 52 -8.33 7.83 22.96
CA PHE A 52 -8.12 6.41 23.25
C PHE A 52 -8.93 5.96 24.46
N ARG A 53 -8.90 6.72 25.57
CA ARG A 53 -9.61 6.38 26.80
C ARG A 53 -11.11 6.18 26.59
N HIS A 54 -11.75 7.00 25.74
CA HIS A 54 -13.19 6.97 25.56
C HIS A 54 -13.67 6.12 24.38
N THR A 55 -12.83 5.93 23.37
CA THR A 55 -13.26 5.30 22.09
C THR A 55 -12.58 3.98 21.79
N ASP A 56 -11.60 3.55 22.59
CA ASP A 56 -11.00 2.23 22.47
C ASP A 56 -11.87 1.18 23.17
N ILE A 57 -12.72 0.53 22.38
CA ILE A 57 -13.70 -0.46 22.84
C ILE A 57 -13.45 -1.79 22.14
N LYS A 58 -13.74 -2.91 22.81
CA LYS A 58 -13.47 -4.27 22.27
C LYS A 58 -14.06 -4.54 20.88
N GLN A 59 -15.21 -3.95 20.58
CA GLN A 59 -15.90 -4.07 19.28
C GLN A 59 -15.31 -3.21 18.15
N ALA A 60 -14.53 -2.19 18.51
CA ALA A 60 -13.87 -1.27 17.57
C ALA A 60 -12.56 -0.78 18.21
N PRO A 61 -11.53 -1.64 18.29
CA PRO A 61 -10.26 -1.28 18.91
C PRO A 61 -9.47 -0.29 18.05
N TRP A 62 -8.58 0.45 18.71
CA TRP A 62 -7.55 1.24 18.05
C TRP A 62 -6.22 0.46 18.00
N TYR A 63 -5.59 0.45 16.82
CA TYR A 63 -4.27 -0.13 16.62
C TYR A 63 -3.22 0.96 16.42
N VAL A 64 -2.19 0.98 17.27
CA VAL A 64 -1.08 1.92 17.14
C VAL A 64 -0.02 1.34 16.22
N VAL A 65 0.35 2.08 15.18
CA VAL A 65 1.39 1.73 14.21
C VAL A 65 2.58 2.66 14.41
N ASP A 66 3.74 2.09 14.70
CA ASP A 66 5.00 2.83 14.70
C ASP A 66 5.30 3.32 13.26
N ALA A 67 5.32 4.64 13.11
CA ALA A 67 5.38 5.34 11.84
C ALA A 67 6.69 6.09 11.62
N ASP A 68 7.74 5.81 12.40
CA ASP A 68 9.05 6.43 12.24
C ASP A 68 9.74 6.01 10.94
N ASP A 69 9.65 4.72 10.59
CA ASP A 69 9.98 4.21 9.25
C ASP A 69 8.71 4.03 8.40
N LYS A 70 8.55 4.88 7.39
CA LYS A 70 7.38 4.86 6.48
C LYS A 70 7.19 3.52 5.78
N ARG A 71 8.26 2.81 5.41
CA ARG A 71 8.15 1.53 4.71
C ARG A 71 7.64 0.45 5.65
N ARG A 72 8.26 0.33 6.83
CA ARG A 72 7.86 -0.65 7.85
C ARG A 72 6.44 -0.40 8.35
N ALA A 73 6.08 0.86 8.62
CA ALA A 73 4.74 1.25 9.05
C ALA A 73 3.66 0.80 8.07
N ARG A 74 3.89 0.99 6.77
CA ARG A 74 2.97 0.57 5.70
C ARG A 74 2.85 -0.95 5.63
N LEU A 75 3.99 -1.66 5.64
CA LEU A 75 4.00 -3.12 5.56
C LEU A 75 3.30 -3.74 6.78
N ASN A 76 3.60 -3.24 7.99
CA ASN A 76 2.97 -3.73 9.22
C ASN A 76 1.46 -3.46 9.24
N CYS A 77 1.03 -2.25 8.83
CA CYS A 77 -0.38 -1.90 8.75
C CYS A 77 -1.13 -2.80 7.75
N ILE A 78 -0.58 -2.99 6.54
CA ILE A 78 -1.19 -3.86 5.52
C ILE A 78 -1.21 -5.31 5.98
N HIS A 79 -0.11 -5.81 6.55
CA HIS A 79 -0.03 -7.18 7.05
C HIS A 79 -1.06 -7.45 8.15
N HIS A 80 -1.19 -6.54 9.13
CA HIS A 80 -2.19 -6.65 10.19
C HIS A 80 -3.63 -6.52 9.65
N LEU A 81 -3.86 -5.64 8.67
CA LEU A 81 -5.18 -5.55 8.04
C LEU A 81 -5.57 -6.87 7.34
N LEU A 82 -4.64 -7.47 6.61
CA LEU A 82 -4.85 -8.74 5.91
C LEU A 82 -5.03 -9.91 6.87
N SER A 83 -4.38 -9.90 8.05
CA SER A 83 -4.55 -10.97 9.04
C SER A 83 -5.92 -10.95 9.73
N LEU A 84 -6.60 -9.80 9.76
CA LEU A 84 -7.92 -9.65 10.35
C LEU A 84 -9.06 -10.07 9.43
N LEU A 85 -8.80 -10.19 8.13
CA LEU A 85 -9.81 -10.50 7.13
C LEU A 85 -9.56 -11.90 6.57
N PRO A 86 -10.57 -12.78 6.51
CA PRO A 86 -10.44 -14.00 5.73
C PRO A 86 -10.32 -13.61 4.26
N TYR A 87 -9.18 -13.89 3.66
CA TYR A 87 -8.97 -13.71 2.22
C TYR A 87 -8.43 -15.01 1.63
N GLU A 88 -8.89 -15.30 0.42
CA GLU A 88 -8.41 -16.44 -0.35
C GLU A 88 -7.48 -15.92 -1.45
N ASP A 89 -6.51 -16.74 -1.83
CA ASP A 89 -5.69 -16.44 -2.99
C ASP A 89 -6.52 -16.66 -4.26
N LEU A 90 -6.89 -15.56 -4.91
CA LEU A 90 -7.65 -15.57 -6.16
C LEU A 90 -6.76 -15.79 -7.39
N GLN A 91 -5.44 -16.02 -7.21
CA GLN A 91 -4.57 -16.29 -8.34
C GLN A 91 -5.06 -17.54 -9.07
N PRO A 92 -5.41 -17.42 -10.37
CA PRO A 92 -5.78 -18.59 -11.14
C PRO A 92 -4.60 -19.57 -11.13
N PRO A 93 -4.87 -20.88 -11.07
CA PRO A 93 -3.83 -21.88 -11.07
C PRO A 93 -2.95 -21.68 -12.31
N LYS A 94 -1.65 -21.92 -12.15
CA LYS A 94 -0.71 -21.83 -13.25
C LYS A 94 -1.18 -22.73 -14.39
N LEU A 95 -1.49 -22.12 -15.53
CA LEU A 95 -1.87 -22.85 -16.73
C LEU A 95 -0.61 -23.54 -17.27
N GLU A 96 -0.61 -24.86 -17.25
CA GLU A 96 0.40 -25.65 -17.96
C GLU A 96 -0.12 -25.95 -19.35
N PHE A 97 0.69 -25.65 -20.37
CA PHE A 97 0.38 -26.09 -21.71
C PHE A 97 0.53 -27.61 -21.77
N PRO A 98 -0.53 -28.35 -22.14
CA PRO A 98 -0.37 -29.77 -22.39
C PRO A 98 0.67 -29.98 -23.49
N PRO A 99 1.41 -31.10 -23.48
CA PRO A 99 2.25 -31.44 -24.61
C PRO A 99 1.40 -31.44 -25.89
N ARG A 100 1.98 -30.95 -26.99
CA ARG A 100 1.31 -31.00 -28.29
C ARG A 100 0.88 -32.45 -28.59
N GLN A 101 -0.27 -32.60 -29.22
CA GLN A 101 -0.72 -33.91 -29.70
C GLN A 101 0.38 -34.54 -30.56
N GLN A 102 0.57 -35.85 -30.42
CA GLN A 102 1.50 -36.58 -31.28
C GLN A 102 1.02 -36.52 -32.72
N ASP A 103 1.98 -36.57 -33.65
CA ASP A 103 1.71 -36.43 -35.07
C ASP A 103 0.68 -37.47 -35.54
N THR A 104 -0.47 -36.98 -36.01
CA THR A 104 -1.55 -37.81 -36.55
C THR A 104 -1.32 -38.17 -38.02
N GLY A 105 -0.13 -37.88 -38.57
CA GLY A 105 0.17 -38.00 -39.99
C GLY A 105 -0.47 -36.89 -40.82
N TYR A 106 -0.83 -35.77 -40.17
CA TYR A 106 -1.43 -34.62 -40.85
C TYR A 106 -0.36 -33.86 -41.63
N VAL A 107 -0.48 -33.88 -42.95
CA VAL A 107 0.37 -33.07 -43.84
C VAL A 107 -0.28 -31.70 -44.00
N ARG A 108 0.39 -30.66 -43.48
CA ARG A 108 -0.04 -29.28 -43.69
C ARG A 108 0.04 -28.96 -45.20
N PRO A 109 -0.95 -28.24 -45.76
CA PRO A 109 -0.85 -27.73 -47.13
C PRO A 109 0.44 -26.92 -47.34
N PRO A 110 1.01 -26.97 -48.55
CA PRO A 110 2.18 -26.16 -48.90
C PRO A 110 1.97 -24.67 -48.59
N LEU A 111 3.03 -23.98 -48.16
CA LEU A 111 2.97 -22.57 -47.76
C LEU A 111 2.60 -21.66 -48.95
N ASP A 112 2.97 -22.05 -50.16
CA ASP A 112 2.72 -21.34 -51.42
C ASP A 112 1.25 -21.34 -51.85
N GLU A 113 0.43 -22.24 -51.31
CA GLU A 113 -1.03 -22.22 -51.52
C GLU A 113 -1.73 -21.23 -50.57
N GLN A 114 -1.03 -20.65 -49.60
CA GLN A 114 -1.59 -19.72 -48.62
C GLN A 114 -1.39 -18.27 -49.05
N ILE A 115 -2.47 -17.49 -49.03
CA ILE A 115 -2.43 -16.06 -49.30
C ILE A 115 -2.06 -15.34 -48.00
N PHE A 116 -0.80 -14.94 -47.87
CA PHE A 116 -0.31 -14.17 -46.72
C PHE A 116 -0.60 -12.67 -46.89
N VAL A 117 -0.89 -12.01 -45.77
CA VAL A 117 -0.98 -10.54 -45.71
C VAL A 117 0.42 -9.96 -45.99
N PRO A 118 0.55 -8.89 -46.81
CA PRO A 118 1.84 -8.25 -47.06
C PRO A 118 2.51 -7.81 -45.75
N GLN A 119 3.79 -8.13 -45.57
CA GLN A 119 4.56 -7.65 -44.43
C GLN A 119 5.07 -6.24 -44.72
N VAL A 120 4.60 -5.27 -43.94
CA VAL A 120 4.90 -3.83 -44.09
C VAL A 120 5.91 -3.33 -43.05
N TYR A 121 6.20 -4.14 -42.01
CA TYR A 121 7.12 -3.83 -40.92
C TYR A 121 8.18 -4.92 -40.78
#